data_AF-A0A7W4GZ04-F1
#
_entry.id   AF-A0A7W4GZ04-F1
#
_cell.length_a   1.000
_cell.length_b   1.000
_cell.length_c   1.000
_cell.angle_alpha   90.00
_cell.angle_beta   90.00
_cell.angle_gamma   90.00
#
_symmetry.space_group_name_H-M   'P 1'
#
loop_
_entity.id
_entity.type
_entity.pdbx_description
1 polymer ?
#
loop_
_entity_poly.entity_id
_entity_poly.type
_entity_poly.pdbx_seq_one_letter_code
_entity_poly.pdbx_strand_id
1 'polypeptide(L)'
;MNRTDARPAHAEPGRRTHPWALVTAREISVKLRDRNFLLSTGFSLALIVGLMVVQFFLTAGASTYTVAVTDNDGARLVAGLDARMQAADPEARANAVRVTDVAAGEQQVRDGDADALLVREGGVWTLATDGQSGRLLQLGLIELVSASALEDNAQRLGVGVDDLLAGTQLATRDLSGDTDQGLVVYIVGLIFAVLFYMSSLMFGMAIATSVVEEKQSRIVEILAAAIPVRHLLLGKVLGSTALALLQLALIAGVGLLGLQFIDLNIELPGLAEAVAWYLPFFLFGFLALACIWAAAGSMASRIEDVQATSMPLTLILVGVFVLGINLDGQAQVTGSFVPVMSTILMPMRILAGETTWWEPAVALLLTLAFCAVTILAGARLYRRALLHTTGRLSWRKAWSAGG
;
A
#
# COMPACT_ATOMS: atom_id res chain seq x y z
N MET A 1 -73.86 5.78 -31.46
CA MET A 1 -72.72 4.96 -30.98
C MET A 1 -71.63 4.98 -32.06
N ASN A 2 -70.35 5.25 -31.84
CA ASN A 2 -69.59 5.43 -30.61
C ASN A 2 -68.38 6.34 -30.95
N ARG A 3 -68.29 7.50 -30.29
CA ARG A 3 -67.13 8.40 -30.35
C ARG A 3 -66.11 7.84 -29.35
N THR A 4 -64.98 7.34 -29.81
CA THR A 4 -63.86 7.02 -28.92
C THR A 4 -62.90 8.20 -28.88
N ASP A 5 -63.07 9.01 -27.85
CA ASP A 5 -62.13 10.04 -27.41
C ASP A 5 -60.83 9.37 -26.95
N ALA A 6 -59.80 9.35 -27.79
CA ALA A 6 -58.44 9.05 -27.37
C ALA A 6 -57.80 10.35 -26.87
N ARG A 7 -57.84 10.57 -25.55
CA ARG A 7 -57.00 11.57 -24.87
C ARG A 7 -55.52 11.25 -25.13
N PRO A 8 -54.66 12.23 -25.46
CA PRO A 8 -53.22 12.00 -25.42
C PRO A 8 -52.80 11.70 -23.99
N ALA A 9 -52.14 10.55 -23.80
CA ALA A 9 -51.54 10.17 -22.53
C ALA A 9 -50.62 11.29 -22.04
N HIS A 10 -50.82 11.72 -20.79
CA HIS A 10 -49.90 12.60 -20.10
C HIS A 10 -48.52 11.94 -20.11
N ALA A 11 -47.57 12.55 -20.83
CA ALA A 11 -46.17 12.23 -20.68
C ALA A 11 -45.81 12.42 -19.20
N GLU A 12 -45.38 11.35 -18.54
CA GLU A 12 -44.79 11.45 -17.21
C GLU A 12 -43.70 12.52 -17.23
N PRO A 13 -43.57 13.36 -16.19
CA PRO A 13 -42.51 14.36 -16.14
C PRO A 13 -41.16 13.64 -16.12
N GLY A 14 -40.58 13.51 -17.32
CA GLY A 14 -39.29 12.87 -17.53
C GLY A 14 -38.27 13.46 -16.56
N ARG A 15 -37.71 12.59 -15.72
CA ARG A 15 -36.63 12.89 -14.78
C ARG A 15 -35.57 13.68 -15.55
N ARG A 16 -35.49 15.00 -15.32
CA ARG A 16 -34.50 15.88 -15.96
C ARG A 16 -33.12 15.47 -15.46
N THR A 17 -32.54 14.44 -16.06
CA THR A 17 -31.17 14.03 -15.77
C THR A 17 -30.25 15.11 -16.34
N HIS A 18 -29.48 15.76 -15.48
CA HIS A 18 -28.55 16.78 -15.93
C HIS A 18 -27.57 16.16 -16.94
N PRO A 19 -27.22 16.85 -18.05
CA PRO A 19 -26.37 16.28 -19.10
C PRO A 19 -25.03 15.72 -18.60
N TRP A 20 -24.45 16.32 -17.54
CA TRP A 20 -23.21 15.83 -16.94
C TRP A 20 -23.37 14.45 -16.28
N ALA A 21 -24.51 14.18 -15.65
CA ALA A 21 -24.78 12.91 -14.98
C ALA A 21 -24.97 11.76 -15.97
N LEU A 22 -25.58 12.03 -17.14
CA LEU A 22 -25.69 11.06 -18.23
C LEU A 22 -24.30 10.68 -18.77
N VAL A 23 -23.41 11.68 -18.94
CA VAL A 23 -22.03 11.43 -19.36
C VAL A 23 -21.27 10.62 -18.32
N THR A 24 -21.39 10.97 -17.03
CA THR A 24 -20.77 10.20 -15.93
C THR A 24 -21.24 8.74 -15.92
N ALA A 25 -22.54 8.49 -16.00
CA ALA A 25 -23.08 7.13 -15.99
C ALA A 25 -22.59 6.31 -17.19
N ARG A 26 -22.56 6.93 -18.38
CA ARG A 26 -22.02 6.31 -19.58
C ARG A 26 -20.54 5.97 -19.41
N GLU A 27 -19.73 6.92 -18.97
CA GLU A 27 -18.29 6.75 -18.75
C GLU A 27 -17.99 5.58 -17.81
N ILE A 28 -18.70 5.52 -16.66
CA ILE A 28 -18.60 4.42 -15.70
C ILE A 28 -18.93 3.08 -16.38
N SER A 29 -20.06 3.02 -17.11
CA SER A 29 -20.50 1.78 -17.74
C SER A 29 -19.57 1.25 -18.84
N VAL A 30 -18.90 2.17 -19.55
CA VAL A 30 -17.94 1.83 -20.61
C VAL A 30 -16.65 1.33 -19.99
N LYS A 31 -16.09 2.05 -19.01
CA LYS A 31 -14.81 1.67 -18.39
C LYS A 31 -14.90 0.44 -17.48
N LEU A 32 -16.03 0.19 -16.82
CA LEU A 32 -16.23 -1.07 -16.08
C LEU A 32 -16.16 -2.31 -16.97
N ARG A 33 -16.44 -2.16 -18.27
CA ARG A 33 -16.35 -3.23 -19.27
C ARG A 33 -15.05 -3.17 -20.07
N ASP A 34 -14.19 -2.19 -19.80
CA ASP A 34 -12.93 -2.04 -20.49
C ASP A 34 -11.94 -3.11 -20.01
N ARG A 35 -11.27 -3.75 -20.97
CA ARG A 35 -10.35 -4.85 -20.68
C ARG A 35 -9.13 -4.38 -19.90
N ASN A 36 -8.63 -3.18 -20.16
CA ASN A 36 -7.46 -2.66 -19.46
C ASN A 36 -7.79 -2.32 -18.01
N PHE A 37 -8.97 -1.74 -17.76
CA PHE A 37 -9.47 -1.52 -16.40
C PHE A 37 -9.65 -2.83 -15.62
N LEU A 38 -10.29 -3.84 -16.22
CA LEU A 38 -10.50 -5.14 -15.56
C LEU A 38 -9.17 -5.87 -15.31
N LEU A 39 -8.25 -5.84 -16.28
CA LEU A 39 -6.94 -6.48 -16.15
C LEU A 39 -6.08 -5.81 -15.08
N SER A 40 -6.04 -4.48 -15.04
CA SER A 40 -5.28 -3.73 -14.02
C SER A 40 -5.87 -3.91 -12.61
N THR A 41 -7.19 -3.87 -12.48
CA THR A 41 -7.86 -4.14 -11.20
C THR A 41 -7.59 -5.57 -10.74
N GLY A 42 -7.75 -6.56 -11.63
CA GLY A 42 -7.46 -7.96 -11.35
C GLY A 42 -5.99 -8.18 -10.95
N PHE A 43 -5.05 -7.56 -11.66
CA PHE A 43 -3.63 -7.60 -11.32
C PHE A 43 -3.35 -6.99 -9.94
N SER A 44 -3.93 -5.83 -9.62
CA SER A 44 -3.75 -5.19 -8.31
C SER A 44 -4.30 -6.04 -7.16
N LEU A 45 -5.45 -6.70 -7.36
CA LEU A 45 -6.02 -7.63 -6.38
C LEU A 45 -5.17 -8.89 -6.24
N ALA A 46 -4.72 -9.47 -7.37
CA ALA A 46 -3.85 -10.64 -7.36
C ALA A 46 -2.50 -10.34 -6.70
N LEU A 47 -1.95 -9.14 -6.87
CA LEU A 47 -0.74 -8.70 -6.20
C LEU A 47 -0.95 -8.65 -4.69
N ILE A 48 -2.05 -8.04 -4.22
CA ILE A 48 -2.34 -7.94 -2.78
C ILE A 48 -2.58 -9.33 -2.18
N VAL A 49 -3.43 -10.14 -2.78
CA VAL A 49 -3.67 -11.51 -2.33
C VAL A 49 -2.39 -12.34 -2.40
N GLY A 50 -1.56 -12.17 -3.43
CA GLY A 50 -0.27 -12.84 -3.56
C GLY A 50 0.70 -12.47 -2.45
N LEU A 51 0.82 -11.17 -2.12
CA LEU A 51 1.62 -10.71 -0.99
C LEU A 51 1.10 -11.28 0.34
N MET A 52 -0.22 -11.34 0.52
CA MET A 52 -0.85 -11.92 1.70
C MET A 52 -0.62 -13.42 1.81
N VAL A 53 -0.68 -14.15 0.71
CA VAL A 53 -0.39 -15.59 0.65
C VAL A 53 1.08 -15.84 0.96
N VAL A 54 1.99 -15.06 0.38
CA VAL A 54 3.43 -15.15 0.70
C VAL A 54 3.66 -14.88 2.17
N GLN A 55 3.08 -13.81 2.71
CA GLN A 55 3.18 -13.49 4.13
C GLN A 55 2.60 -14.61 5.00
N PHE A 56 1.41 -15.10 4.66
CA PHE A 56 0.78 -16.23 5.34
C PHE A 56 1.72 -17.42 5.34
N PHE A 57 2.31 -17.86 4.22
CA PHE A 57 3.23 -19.00 4.22
C PHE A 57 4.57 -18.73 4.91
N LEU A 58 5.03 -17.48 4.97
CA LEU A 58 6.22 -17.10 5.73
C LEU A 58 5.98 -17.19 7.25
N THR A 59 4.75 -16.93 7.69
CA THR A 59 4.37 -16.95 9.12
C THR A 59 3.60 -18.20 9.54
N ALA A 60 2.98 -18.91 8.60
CA ALA A 60 2.15 -20.09 8.82
C ALA A 60 3.04 -21.31 8.85
N GLY A 61 3.34 -21.70 10.07
CA GLY A 61 4.01 -22.94 10.39
C GLY A 61 4.40 -22.92 11.86
N ALA A 62 3.72 -23.72 12.67
CA ALA A 62 4.28 -24.16 13.94
C ALA A 62 5.65 -24.77 13.61
N SER A 63 6.72 -24.07 13.96
CA SER A 63 8.07 -24.52 13.67
C SER A 63 8.35 -25.71 14.59
N THR A 64 8.20 -26.91 14.03
CA THR A 64 8.63 -28.14 14.68
C THR A 64 10.06 -28.39 14.27
N TYR A 65 10.99 -28.26 15.21
CA TYR A 65 12.40 -28.56 14.98
C TYR A 65 12.78 -29.87 15.67
N THR A 66 13.51 -30.71 14.95
CA THR A 66 14.16 -31.91 15.48
C THR A 66 15.65 -31.67 15.55
N VAL A 67 16.20 -31.60 16.77
CA VAL A 67 17.62 -31.32 17.00
C VAL A 67 18.30 -32.60 17.49
N ALA A 68 19.22 -33.11 16.68
CA ALA A 68 20.10 -34.20 17.07
C ALA A 68 21.07 -33.73 18.16
N VAL A 69 21.23 -34.52 19.21
CA VAL A 69 22.11 -34.22 20.36
C VAL A 69 22.94 -35.44 20.73
N THR A 70 24.19 -35.23 21.10
CA THR A 70 25.12 -36.30 21.50
C THR A 70 25.07 -36.59 23.01
N ASP A 71 24.63 -35.63 23.82
CA ASP A 71 24.64 -35.72 25.27
C ASP A 71 23.33 -35.21 25.92
N ASN A 72 23.24 -35.36 27.25
CA ASN A 72 22.08 -34.92 28.03
C ASN A 72 21.99 -33.39 28.16
N ASP A 73 23.12 -32.69 28.06
CA ASP A 73 23.15 -31.24 28.23
C ASP A 73 22.59 -30.55 26.99
N GLY A 74 22.89 -31.07 25.80
CA GLY A 74 22.27 -30.67 24.55
C GLY A 74 20.76 -30.92 24.58
N ALA A 75 20.33 -32.07 25.09
CA ALA A 75 18.90 -32.36 25.24
C ALA A 75 18.17 -31.36 26.16
N ARG A 76 18.83 -30.90 27.24
CA ARG A 76 18.27 -29.86 28.13
C ARG A 76 18.17 -28.50 27.45
N LEU A 77 19.16 -28.11 26.65
CA LEU A 77 19.14 -26.87 25.88
C LEU A 77 17.98 -26.86 24.88
N VAL A 78 17.76 -27.99 24.20
CA VAL A 78 16.64 -28.14 23.25
C VAL A 78 15.29 -28.12 23.98
N ALA A 79 15.17 -28.72 25.17
CA ALA A 79 13.95 -28.62 25.98
C ALA A 79 13.68 -27.19 26.47
N GLY A 80 14.74 -26.43 26.79
CA GLY A 80 14.62 -25.00 27.12
C GLY A 80 14.17 -24.17 25.91
N LEU A 81 14.64 -24.51 24.72
CA LEU A 81 14.17 -23.92 23.47
C LEU A 81 12.68 -24.22 23.23
N ASP A 82 12.26 -25.48 23.41
CA ASP A 82 10.88 -25.92 23.26
C ASP A 82 9.93 -25.12 24.17
N ALA A 83 10.27 -24.97 25.45
CA ALA A 83 9.47 -24.20 26.40
C ALA A 83 9.35 -22.72 26.00
N ARG A 84 10.42 -22.12 25.45
CA ARG A 84 10.42 -20.72 24.99
C ARG A 84 9.61 -20.55 23.69
N MET A 85 9.70 -21.52 22.79
CA MET A 85 8.90 -21.56 21.56
C MET A 85 7.41 -21.69 21.90
N GLN A 86 7.04 -22.58 22.82
CA GLN A 86 5.66 -22.77 23.28
C GLN A 86 5.07 -21.55 23.99
N ALA A 87 5.91 -20.72 24.62
CA ALA A 87 5.47 -19.46 25.22
C ALA A 87 5.09 -18.40 24.17
N ALA A 88 5.67 -18.46 22.97
CA ALA A 88 5.36 -17.56 21.85
C ALA A 88 4.27 -18.12 20.92
N ASP A 89 4.33 -19.42 20.62
CA ASP A 89 3.36 -20.15 19.79
C ASP A 89 3.08 -21.53 20.44
N PRO A 90 1.86 -21.77 20.98
CA PRO A 90 1.49 -23.03 21.62
C PRO A 90 1.61 -24.28 20.74
N GLU A 91 1.67 -24.14 19.42
CA GLU A 91 1.82 -25.25 18.48
C GLU A 91 3.29 -25.53 18.11
N ALA A 92 4.19 -24.56 18.32
CA ALA A 92 5.62 -24.71 18.02
C ALA A 92 6.30 -25.74 18.95
N ARG A 93 7.25 -26.52 18.41
CA ARG A 93 7.91 -27.62 19.14
C ARG A 93 9.40 -27.70 18.84
N ALA A 94 10.22 -28.03 19.83
CA ALA A 94 11.60 -28.43 19.63
C ALA A 94 11.88 -29.79 20.30
N ASN A 95 12.15 -30.81 19.50
CA ASN A 95 12.37 -32.18 19.95
C ASN A 95 13.86 -32.53 19.91
N ALA A 96 14.39 -33.01 21.03
CA ALA A 96 15.75 -33.56 21.08
C ALA A 96 15.74 -35.03 20.64
N VAL A 97 16.58 -35.39 19.67
CA VAL A 97 16.82 -36.78 19.27
C VAL A 97 18.25 -37.16 19.62
N ARG A 98 18.42 -38.25 20.36
CA ARG A 98 19.74 -38.68 20.80
C ARG A 98 20.45 -39.46 19.69
N VAL A 99 21.67 -39.06 19.37
CA VAL A 99 22.53 -39.74 18.39
C VAL A 99 23.75 -40.37 19.06
N THR A 100 24.27 -41.42 18.45
CA THR A 100 25.38 -42.23 19.02
C THR A 100 26.73 -41.53 18.94
N ASP A 101 26.96 -40.77 17.88
CA ASP A 101 28.16 -39.98 17.65
C ASP A 101 27.87 -38.81 16.69
N VAL A 102 28.87 -37.94 16.53
CA VAL A 102 28.77 -36.74 15.67
C VAL A 102 28.54 -37.13 14.21
N ALA A 103 29.18 -38.19 13.72
CA ALA A 103 29.03 -38.64 12.34
C ALA A 103 27.60 -39.11 12.02
N ALA A 104 26.98 -39.85 12.94
CA ALA A 104 25.58 -40.26 12.83
C ALA A 104 24.64 -39.05 12.89
N GLY A 105 24.94 -38.06 13.73
CA GLY A 105 24.20 -36.80 13.81
C GLY A 105 24.28 -35.98 12.52
N GLU A 106 25.49 -35.83 11.95
CA GLU A 106 25.68 -35.10 10.69
C GLU A 106 24.97 -35.80 9.53
N GLN A 107 24.98 -37.14 9.54
CA GLN A 107 24.26 -37.93 8.54
C GLN A 107 22.74 -37.71 8.65
N GLN A 108 22.17 -37.72 9.86
CA GLN A 108 20.74 -37.41 10.05
C GLN A 108 20.37 -36.00 9.59
N VAL A 109 21.26 -35.01 9.76
CA VAL A 109 21.02 -33.65 9.26
C VAL A 109 21.05 -33.60 7.73
N ARG A 110 21.99 -34.31 7.08
CA ARG A 110 22.09 -34.38 5.62
C ARG A 110 20.94 -35.17 4.99
N ASP A 111 20.45 -36.19 5.68
CA ASP A 111 19.35 -37.05 5.23
C ASP A 111 17.97 -36.40 5.47
N GLY A 112 17.91 -35.32 6.25
CA GLY A 112 16.68 -34.59 6.59
C GLY A 112 15.88 -35.20 7.74
N ASP A 113 16.44 -36.16 8.46
CA ASP A 113 15.83 -36.78 9.66
C ASP A 113 15.94 -35.88 10.90
N ALA A 114 16.90 -34.94 10.91
CA ALA A 114 17.06 -33.89 11.90
C ALA A 114 17.31 -32.53 11.22
N ASP A 115 16.77 -31.45 11.78
CA ASP A 115 16.93 -30.10 11.24
C ASP A 115 18.31 -29.50 11.58
N ALA A 116 18.89 -29.94 12.70
CA ALA A 116 20.22 -29.54 13.13
C ALA A 116 20.85 -30.58 14.07
N LEU A 117 22.16 -30.49 14.21
CA LEU A 117 22.95 -31.24 15.18
C LEU A 117 23.60 -30.26 16.14
N LEU A 118 23.30 -30.40 17.44
CA LEU A 118 23.94 -29.65 18.52
C LEU A 118 24.91 -30.56 19.27
N VAL A 119 26.19 -30.19 19.24
CA VAL A 119 27.28 -30.97 19.84
C VAL A 119 28.13 -30.07 20.73
N ARG A 120 28.68 -30.62 21.81
CA ARG A 120 29.72 -29.98 22.61
C ARG A 120 31.06 -30.70 22.42
N GLU A 121 31.99 -30.06 21.73
CA GLU A 121 33.35 -30.59 21.52
C GLU A 121 34.39 -29.63 22.10
N GLY A 122 35.33 -30.13 22.90
CA GLY A 122 36.39 -29.30 23.49
C GLY A 122 35.87 -28.16 24.38
N GLY A 123 34.65 -28.28 24.91
CA GLY A 123 33.98 -27.24 25.71
C GLY A 123 33.25 -26.17 24.88
N VAL A 124 33.26 -26.27 23.55
CA VAL A 124 32.56 -25.35 22.64
C VAL A 124 31.31 -26.03 22.10
N TRP A 125 30.18 -25.32 22.14
CA TRP A 125 28.96 -25.76 21.48
C TRP A 125 29.02 -25.42 19.99
N THR A 126 28.78 -26.43 19.15
CA THR A 126 28.74 -26.32 17.69
C THR A 126 27.34 -26.74 17.23
N LEU A 127 26.73 -25.91 16.39
CA LEU A 127 25.47 -26.20 15.71
C LEU A 127 25.75 -26.46 14.22
N ALA A 128 25.53 -27.69 13.77
CA ALA A 128 25.61 -28.06 12.36
C ALA A 128 24.21 -28.09 11.73
N THR A 129 24.05 -27.46 10.57
CA THR A 129 22.76 -27.29 9.86
C THR A 129 22.97 -27.41 8.35
N ASP A 130 21.98 -27.89 7.58
CA ASP A 130 22.05 -28.02 6.11
C ASP A 130 21.24 -26.97 5.32
N GLY A 131 21.14 -25.72 5.80
CA GLY A 131 20.49 -24.66 5.03
C GLY A 131 19.84 -23.54 5.85
N GLN A 132 18.88 -22.83 5.23
CA GLN A 132 18.26 -21.63 5.81
C GLN A 132 17.32 -21.92 6.99
N SER A 133 16.77 -23.13 7.09
CA SER A 133 15.88 -23.57 8.19
C SER A 133 16.56 -23.47 9.56
N GLY A 134 17.90 -23.53 9.59
CA GLY A 134 18.69 -23.45 10.82
C GLY A 134 18.85 -22.05 11.40
N ARG A 135 18.52 -20.95 10.69
CA ARG A 135 18.83 -19.59 11.17
C ARG A 135 18.02 -19.18 12.39
N LEU A 136 16.73 -19.51 12.42
CA LEU A 136 15.86 -19.22 13.56
C LEU A 136 16.25 -20.10 14.77
N LEU A 137 16.50 -21.38 14.52
CA LEU A 137 17.01 -22.32 15.52
C LEU A 137 18.35 -21.85 16.11
N GLN A 138 19.26 -21.38 15.27
CA GLN A 138 20.58 -20.87 15.65
C GLN A 138 20.45 -19.66 16.59
N LEU A 139 19.59 -18.70 16.26
CA LEU A 139 19.37 -17.53 17.12
C LEU A 139 18.82 -17.92 18.50
N GLY A 140 17.85 -18.84 18.55
CA GLY A 140 17.29 -19.33 19.81
C GLY A 140 18.30 -20.10 20.66
N LEU A 141 19.07 -21.01 20.05
CA LEU A 141 20.08 -21.81 20.76
C LEU A 141 21.28 -20.98 21.23
N ILE A 142 21.68 -19.92 20.51
CA ILE A 142 22.76 -19.03 20.94
C ILE A 142 22.44 -18.41 22.30
N GLU A 143 21.21 -17.92 22.49
CA GLU A 143 20.79 -17.31 23.75
C GLU A 143 20.80 -18.33 24.91
N LEU A 144 20.23 -19.52 24.68
CA LEU A 144 20.17 -20.61 25.66
C LEU A 144 21.55 -21.16 26.04
N VAL A 145 22.41 -21.40 25.04
CA VAL A 145 23.80 -21.84 25.27
C VAL A 145 24.57 -20.80 26.07
N SER A 146 24.39 -19.52 25.73
CA SER A 146 25.05 -18.42 26.45
C SER A 146 24.58 -18.37 27.91
N ALA A 147 23.27 -18.44 28.15
CA ALA A 147 22.69 -18.44 29.49
C ALA A 147 23.19 -19.63 30.34
N SER A 148 23.16 -20.85 29.79
CA SER A 148 23.67 -22.06 30.46
C SER A 148 25.17 -21.97 30.74
N ALA A 149 25.97 -21.48 29.80
CA ALA A 149 27.40 -21.31 30.00
C ALA A 149 27.72 -20.27 31.09
N LEU A 150 26.94 -19.18 31.17
CA LEU A 150 27.04 -18.17 32.22
C LEU A 150 26.75 -18.78 33.60
N GLU A 151 25.74 -19.62 33.70
CA GLU A 151 25.38 -20.32 34.94
C GLU A 151 26.47 -21.31 35.38
N ASP A 152 26.98 -22.12 34.46
CA ASP A 152 28.11 -23.03 34.72
C ASP A 152 29.38 -22.26 35.15
N ASN A 153 29.66 -21.11 34.51
CA ASN A 153 30.80 -20.26 34.85
C ASN A 153 30.65 -19.65 36.25
N ALA A 154 29.45 -19.20 36.61
CA ALA A 154 29.15 -18.67 37.94
C ALA A 154 29.38 -19.71 39.02
N GLN A 155 28.85 -20.93 38.81
CA GLN A 155 29.01 -22.05 39.74
C GLN A 155 30.48 -22.44 39.92
N ARG A 156 31.27 -22.53 38.82
CA ARG A 156 32.71 -22.86 38.90
C ARG A 156 33.52 -21.84 39.68
N LEU A 157 33.13 -20.57 39.62
CA LEU A 157 33.80 -19.47 40.30
C LEU A 157 33.23 -19.21 41.70
N GLY A 158 32.15 -19.89 42.09
CA GLY A 158 31.49 -19.71 43.38
C GLY A 158 30.83 -18.33 43.54
N VAL A 159 30.46 -17.69 42.42
CA VAL A 159 29.80 -16.38 42.38
C VAL A 159 28.36 -16.53 41.90
N GLY A 160 27.50 -15.54 42.16
CA GLY A 160 26.16 -15.52 41.60
C GLY A 160 26.20 -15.25 40.09
N VAL A 161 25.21 -15.76 39.35
CA VAL A 161 25.04 -15.40 37.92
C VAL A 161 24.84 -13.88 37.77
N ASP A 162 24.14 -13.27 38.73
CA ASP A 162 23.93 -11.83 38.80
C ASP A 162 25.24 -11.04 38.91
N ASP A 163 26.25 -11.58 39.61
CA ASP A 163 27.57 -10.95 39.74
C ASP A 163 28.34 -10.99 38.40
N LEU A 164 28.16 -12.05 37.60
CA LEU A 164 28.74 -12.14 36.25
C LEU A 164 28.02 -11.27 35.23
N LEU A 165 26.73 -10.99 35.44
CA LEU A 165 25.92 -10.14 34.58
C LEU A 165 25.93 -8.66 35.00
N ALA A 166 26.56 -8.34 36.12
CA ALA A 166 26.69 -6.96 36.60
C ALA A 166 27.42 -6.10 35.55
N GLY A 167 26.70 -5.11 34.99
CA GLY A 167 27.24 -4.19 33.97
C GLY A 167 27.22 -4.72 32.53
N THR A 168 26.74 -5.94 32.28
CA THR A 168 26.51 -6.45 30.91
C THR A 168 25.10 -6.15 30.40
N GLN A 169 24.17 -5.82 31.31
CA GLN A 169 22.81 -5.44 30.96
C GLN A 169 22.79 -4.06 30.31
N LEU A 170 22.56 -4.04 29.00
CA LEU A 170 22.19 -2.84 28.27
C LEU A 170 20.71 -2.57 28.52
N ALA A 171 20.40 -1.62 29.39
CA ALA A 171 19.05 -1.10 29.53
C ALA A 171 18.71 -0.25 28.30
N THR A 172 18.08 -0.86 27.30
CA THR A 172 17.47 -0.15 26.18
C THR A 172 16.16 0.45 26.63
N ARG A 173 16.13 1.77 26.79
CA ARG A 173 14.89 2.52 26.90
C ARG A 173 14.49 2.94 25.49
N ASP A 174 13.64 2.15 24.87
CA ASP A 174 12.98 2.55 23.64
C ASP A 174 12.03 3.71 23.96
N LEU A 175 12.37 4.89 23.42
CA LEU A 175 11.59 6.12 23.59
C LEU A 175 10.51 6.25 22.50
N SER A 176 10.53 5.37 21.48
CA SER A 176 9.57 5.31 20.37
C SER A 176 8.44 4.32 20.66
N GLY A 177 8.74 3.20 21.30
CA GLY A 177 7.78 2.12 21.50
C GLY A 177 7.46 1.42 20.18
N ASP A 178 7.86 0.16 20.08
CA ASP A 178 7.33 -0.84 19.12
C ASP A 178 8.07 -0.97 17.76
N THR A 179 9.11 -1.81 17.76
CA THR A 179 9.93 -2.12 16.56
C THR A 179 9.16 -2.94 15.52
N ASP A 180 8.16 -3.74 15.93
CA ASP A 180 7.33 -4.53 15.01
C ASP A 180 6.26 -3.68 14.30
N GLN A 181 5.77 -2.62 14.96
CA GLN A 181 4.83 -1.68 14.35
C GLN A 181 5.47 -0.89 13.20
N GLY A 182 6.77 -0.55 13.30
CA GLY A 182 7.48 0.21 12.27
C GLY A 182 7.51 -0.46 10.89
N LEU A 183 7.74 -1.77 10.84
CA LEU A 183 7.75 -2.52 9.57
C LEU A 183 6.36 -2.61 8.95
N VAL A 184 5.32 -2.83 9.78
CA VAL A 184 3.93 -2.84 9.32
C VAL A 184 3.52 -1.48 8.78
N VAL A 185 3.80 -0.40 9.52
CA VAL A 185 3.52 0.98 9.10
C VAL A 185 4.19 1.28 7.77
N TYR A 186 5.44 0.86 7.59
CA TYR A 186 6.15 1.02 6.33
C TYR A 186 5.49 0.26 5.17
N ILE A 187 5.14 -1.03 5.37
CA ILE A 187 4.50 -1.85 4.31
C ILE A 187 3.12 -1.29 3.93
N VAL A 188 2.28 -0.96 4.91
CA VAL A 188 0.95 -0.39 4.65
C VAL A 188 1.07 0.98 4.00
N GLY A 189 1.99 1.81 4.46
CA GLY A 189 2.29 3.11 3.86
C GLY A 189 2.75 2.99 2.41
N LEU A 190 3.63 2.03 2.11
CA LEU A 190 4.04 1.69 0.75
C LEU A 190 2.85 1.27 -0.10
N ILE A 191 1.93 0.47 0.42
CA ILE A 191 0.70 0.07 -0.29
C ILE A 191 -0.14 1.31 -0.62
N PHE A 192 -0.40 2.22 0.33
CA PHE A 192 -1.13 3.46 0.06
C PHE A 192 -0.42 4.31 -1.00
N ALA A 193 0.90 4.48 -0.90
CA ALA A 193 1.69 5.22 -1.87
C ALA A 193 1.59 4.63 -3.29
N VAL A 194 1.79 3.31 -3.41
CA VAL A 194 1.72 2.59 -4.69
C VAL A 194 0.32 2.66 -5.28
N LEU A 195 -0.73 2.46 -4.47
CA LEU A 195 -2.11 2.54 -4.93
C LEU A 195 -2.48 3.95 -5.40
N PHE A 196 -2.06 4.98 -4.67
CA PHE A 196 -2.28 6.37 -5.08
C PHE A 196 -1.55 6.68 -6.38
N TYR A 197 -0.26 6.32 -6.47
CA TYR A 197 0.57 6.54 -7.65
C TYR A 197 0.01 5.83 -8.89
N MET A 198 -0.24 4.51 -8.79
CA MET A 198 -0.73 3.69 -9.89
C MET A 198 -2.11 4.15 -10.36
N SER A 199 -3.04 4.42 -9.43
CA SER A 199 -4.38 4.91 -9.78
C SER A 199 -4.30 6.28 -10.43
N SER A 200 -3.54 7.21 -9.83
CA SER A 200 -3.38 8.57 -10.35
C SER A 200 -2.78 8.59 -11.74
N LEU A 201 -1.76 7.76 -12.00
CA LEU A 201 -1.13 7.66 -13.30
C LEU A 201 -2.05 7.00 -14.32
N MET A 202 -2.65 5.86 -13.98
CA MET A 202 -3.51 5.09 -14.89
C MET A 202 -4.75 5.88 -15.31
N PHE A 203 -5.53 6.36 -14.34
CA PHE A 203 -6.74 7.12 -14.64
C PHE A 203 -6.42 8.52 -15.16
N GLY A 204 -5.33 9.14 -14.70
CA GLY A 204 -4.87 10.43 -15.20
C GLY A 204 -4.53 10.39 -16.69
N MET A 205 -3.71 9.41 -17.11
CA MET A 205 -3.39 9.19 -18.52
C MET A 205 -4.65 8.89 -19.34
N ALA A 206 -5.55 8.05 -18.83
CA ALA A 206 -6.80 7.72 -19.51
C ALA A 206 -7.72 8.96 -19.70
N ILE A 207 -7.70 9.91 -18.75
CA ILE A 207 -8.41 11.18 -18.90
C ILE A 207 -7.73 12.03 -19.99
N ALA A 208 -6.41 12.13 -19.96
CA ALA A 208 -5.66 12.92 -20.94
C ALA A 208 -5.85 12.41 -22.38
N THR A 209 -5.78 11.09 -22.60
CA THR A 209 -6.03 10.47 -23.91
C THR A 209 -7.47 10.67 -24.36
N SER A 210 -8.45 10.47 -23.48
CA SER A 210 -9.88 10.65 -23.80
C SER A 210 -10.22 12.08 -24.24
N VAL A 211 -9.56 13.09 -23.67
CA VAL A 211 -9.73 14.49 -24.09
C VAL A 211 -9.21 14.71 -25.51
N VAL A 212 -8.09 14.08 -25.87
CA VAL A 212 -7.52 14.20 -27.22
C VAL A 212 -8.32 13.42 -28.24
N GLU A 213 -8.72 12.18 -27.94
CA GLU A 213 -9.59 11.36 -28.79
C GLU A 213 -10.85 12.13 -29.17
N GLU A 214 -11.44 12.79 -28.19
CA GLU A 214 -12.62 13.61 -28.41
C GLU A 214 -12.33 14.78 -29.34
N LYS A 215 -11.25 15.55 -29.09
CA LYS A 215 -10.80 16.66 -29.96
C LYS A 215 -10.51 16.22 -31.40
N GLN A 216 -9.97 15.02 -31.60
CA GLN A 216 -9.64 14.47 -32.92
C GLN A 216 -10.85 13.89 -33.64
N SER A 217 -11.79 13.32 -32.89
CA SER A 217 -13.02 12.81 -33.46
C SER A 217 -13.87 14.01 -33.91
N ARG A 218 -14.43 13.96 -35.13
CA ARG A 218 -15.46 14.92 -35.59
C ARG A 218 -16.69 14.99 -34.67
N ILE A 219 -16.72 14.16 -33.63
CA ILE A 219 -17.73 14.12 -32.59
C ILE A 219 -17.71 15.40 -31.75
N VAL A 220 -16.60 16.15 -31.61
CA VAL A 220 -16.64 17.45 -30.87
C VAL A 220 -17.57 18.48 -31.51
N GLU A 221 -17.64 18.56 -32.83
CA GLU A 221 -18.57 19.48 -33.53
C GLU A 221 -20.04 19.08 -33.29
N ILE A 222 -20.32 17.77 -33.25
CA ILE A 222 -21.66 17.22 -33.04
C ILE A 222 -22.07 17.27 -31.55
N LEU A 223 -21.14 16.94 -30.64
CA LEU A 223 -21.36 16.95 -29.18
C LEU A 223 -21.44 18.36 -28.63
N ALA A 224 -20.60 19.30 -29.08
CA ALA A 224 -20.67 20.70 -28.66
C ALA A 224 -21.96 21.39 -29.12
N ALA A 225 -22.57 20.92 -30.21
CA ALA A 225 -23.88 21.38 -30.67
C ALA A 225 -25.05 20.84 -29.82
N ALA A 226 -24.88 19.71 -29.13
CA ALA A 226 -25.93 19.05 -28.35
C ALA A 226 -25.82 19.28 -26.83
N ILE A 227 -24.59 19.36 -26.28
CA ILE A 227 -24.32 19.52 -24.84
C ILE A 227 -23.15 20.51 -24.65
N PRO A 228 -23.23 21.49 -23.74
CA PRO A 228 -22.10 22.38 -23.48
C PRO A 228 -20.89 21.58 -23.01
N VAL A 229 -19.74 21.75 -23.69
CA VAL A 229 -18.50 20.94 -23.51
C VAL A 229 -18.04 20.80 -22.05
N ARG A 230 -18.37 21.77 -21.20
CA ARG A 230 -18.11 21.73 -19.74
C ARG A 230 -18.76 20.56 -19.03
N HIS A 231 -20.00 20.22 -19.41
CA HIS A 231 -20.74 19.11 -18.81
C HIS A 231 -20.15 17.77 -19.20
N LEU A 232 -19.55 17.72 -20.38
CA LEU A 232 -18.92 16.53 -20.89
C LEU A 232 -17.63 16.24 -20.12
N LEU A 233 -16.74 17.23 -20.01
CA LEU A 233 -15.53 17.09 -19.20
C LEU A 233 -15.82 16.76 -17.74
N LEU A 234 -16.74 17.51 -17.13
CA LEU A 234 -17.14 17.29 -15.75
C LEU A 234 -17.67 15.87 -15.57
N GLY A 235 -18.48 15.40 -16.51
CA GLY A 235 -18.97 14.03 -16.54
C GLY A 235 -17.85 12.98 -16.57
N LYS A 236 -16.84 13.17 -17.43
CA LYS A 236 -15.66 12.29 -17.57
C LYS A 236 -14.76 12.26 -16.34
N VAL A 237 -14.44 13.43 -15.80
CA VAL A 237 -13.61 13.57 -14.59
C VAL A 237 -14.30 12.92 -13.39
N LEU A 238 -15.59 13.19 -13.19
CA LEU A 238 -16.36 12.56 -12.12
C LEU A 238 -16.50 11.05 -12.32
N GLY A 239 -16.73 10.59 -13.55
CA GLY A 239 -16.82 9.15 -13.86
C GLY A 239 -15.51 8.41 -13.59
N SER A 240 -14.38 8.95 -14.05
CA SER A 240 -13.06 8.36 -13.80
C SER A 240 -12.68 8.41 -12.31
N THR A 241 -13.05 9.49 -11.60
CA THR A 241 -12.85 9.61 -10.15
C THR A 241 -13.69 8.59 -9.38
N ALA A 242 -14.95 8.40 -9.76
CA ALA A 242 -15.83 7.41 -9.13
C ALA A 242 -15.31 5.98 -9.34
N LEU A 243 -14.79 5.66 -10.53
CA LEU A 243 -14.17 4.37 -10.82
C LEU A 243 -12.88 4.16 -10.03
N ALA A 244 -12.02 5.17 -9.94
CA ALA A 244 -10.81 5.11 -9.15
C ALA A 244 -11.11 4.85 -7.67
N LEU A 245 -12.12 5.54 -7.13
CA LEU A 245 -12.60 5.30 -5.77
C LEU A 245 -13.20 3.91 -5.59
N LEU A 246 -13.98 3.42 -6.55
CA LEU A 246 -14.56 2.09 -6.49
C LEU A 246 -13.47 1.01 -6.50
N GLN A 247 -12.49 1.13 -7.39
CA GLN A 247 -11.34 0.23 -7.46
C GLN A 247 -10.56 0.26 -6.15
N LEU A 248 -10.33 1.45 -5.59
CA LEU A 248 -9.64 1.61 -4.31
C LEU A 248 -10.41 1.00 -3.14
N ALA A 249 -11.73 1.22 -3.07
CA ALA A 249 -12.57 0.65 -2.03
C ALA A 249 -12.61 -0.88 -2.11
N LEU A 250 -12.65 -1.44 -3.33
CA LEU A 250 -12.55 -2.89 -3.55
C LEU A 250 -11.20 -3.44 -3.05
N ILE A 251 -10.11 -2.78 -3.42
CA ILE A 251 -8.75 -3.15 -2.99
C ILE A 251 -8.61 -3.08 -1.46
N ALA A 252 -9.05 -1.98 -0.85
CA ALA A 252 -9.00 -1.80 0.60
C ALA A 252 -9.87 -2.84 1.31
N GLY A 253 -11.06 -3.14 0.79
CA GLY A 253 -11.93 -4.18 1.33
C GLY A 253 -11.29 -5.57 1.29
N VAL A 254 -10.68 -5.95 0.16
CA VAL A 254 -9.96 -7.24 0.04
C VAL A 254 -8.76 -7.29 0.96
N GLY A 255 -7.98 -6.21 1.05
CA GLY A 255 -6.83 -6.12 1.97
C GLY A 255 -7.26 -6.24 3.43
N LEU A 256 -8.31 -5.53 3.86
CA LEU A 256 -8.81 -5.62 5.24
C LEU A 256 -9.37 -7.02 5.57
N LEU A 257 -10.07 -7.67 4.63
CA LEU A 257 -10.58 -9.02 4.83
C LEU A 257 -9.46 -10.06 4.88
N GLY A 258 -8.44 -9.92 4.02
CA GLY A 258 -7.31 -10.85 4.00
C GLY A 258 -6.50 -10.84 5.31
N LEU A 259 -6.46 -9.69 6.01
CA LEU A 259 -5.74 -9.57 7.28
C LEU A 259 -6.37 -10.42 8.40
N GLN A 260 -7.63 -10.83 8.26
CA GLN A 260 -8.26 -11.75 9.21
C GLN A 260 -7.66 -13.16 9.16
N PHE A 261 -6.89 -13.48 8.12
CA PHE A 261 -6.26 -14.78 7.91
C PHE A 261 -4.75 -14.77 8.21
N ILE A 262 -4.19 -13.62 8.61
CA ILE A 262 -2.77 -13.49 8.92
C ILE A 262 -2.66 -13.02 10.37
N ASP A 263 -1.92 -13.76 11.20
CA ASP A 263 -1.55 -13.32 12.57
C ASP A 263 -0.47 -12.24 12.49
N LEU A 264 -0.84 -11.07 11.97
CA LEU A 264 -0.07 -9.86 12.16
C LEU A 264 -0.60 -9.20 13.44
N ASN A 265 0.30 -8.84 14.35
CA ASN A 265 0.01 -8.12 15.59
C ASN A 265 -0.38 -6.66 15.30
N ILE A 266 -1.36 -6.45 14.41
CA ILE A 266 -1.78 -5.15 13.90
C ILE A 266 -3.02 -4.71 14.67
N GLU A 267 -2.99 -3.50 15.18
CA GLU A 267 -4.19 -2.83 15.67
C GLU A 267 -5.16 -2.55 14.51
N LEU A 268 -6.08 -3.50 14.27
CA LEU A 268 -7.15 -3.37 13.26
C LEU A 268 -7.91 -2.02 13.33
N PRO A 269 -8.19 -1.44 14.51
CA PRO A 269 -8.81 -0.12 14.61
C PRO A 269 -7.96 0.99 13.97
N GLY A 270 -6.66 1.03 14.23
CA GLY A 270 -5.76 2.05 13.67
C GLY A 270 -5.63 1.95 12.15
N LEU A 271 -5.58 0.72 11.63
CA LEU A 271 -5.60 0.49 10.18
C LEU A 271 -6.92 0.92 9.53
N ALA A 272 -8.05 0.57 10.14
CA ALA A 272 -9.36 0.98 9.64
C ALA A 272 -9.51 2.51 9.63
N GLU A 273 -8.99 3.20 10.65
CA GLU A 273 -8.94 4.66 10.70
C GLU A 273 -8.07 5.25 9.59
N ALA A 274 -6.86 4.71 9.39
CA ALA A 274 -5.98 5.15 8.31
C ALA A 274 -6.64 4.98 6.92
N VAL A 275 -7.31 3.85 6.68
CA VAL A 275 -8.08 3.60 5.45
C VAL A 275 -9.25 4.58 5.32
N ALA A 276 -9.98 4.85 6.41
CA ALA A 276 -11.12 5.77 6.40
C ALA A 276 -10.71 7.19 6.03
N TRP A 277 -9.55 7.67 6.50
CA TRP A 277 -8.98 8.96 6.10
C TRP A 277 -8.36 8.93 4.71
N TYR A 278 -7.75 7.83 4.31
CA TYR A 278 -7.17 7.69 2.98
C TYR A 278 -8.20 7.87 1.86
N LEU A 279 -9.44 7.40 2.01
CA LEU A 279 -10.49 7.54 1.00
C LEU A 279 -10.83 9.00 0.61
N PRO A 280 -11.16 9.93 1.53
CA PRO A 280 -11.41 11.32 1.20
C PRO A 280 -10.13 12.05 0.71
N PHE A 281 -8.96 11.74 1.27
CA PHE A 281 -7.69 12.28 0.75
C PHE A 281 -7.42 11.83 -0.69
N PHE A 282 -7.68 10.57 -0.99
CA PHE A 282 -7.59 10.02 -2.33
C PHE A 282 -8.59 10.71 -3.25
N LEU A 283 -9.86 10.83 -2.85
CA LEU A 283 -10.90 11.48 -3.64
C LEU A 283 -10.48 12.89 -4.08
N PHE A 284 -10.16 13.76 -3.13
CA PHE A 284 -9.87 15.15 -3.45
C PHE A 284 -8.47 15.35 -4.05
N GLY A 285 -7.48 14.57 -3.60
CA GLY A 285 -6.14 14.57 -4.19
C GLY A 285 -6.16 14.09 -5.64
N PHE A 286 -6.84 12.97 -5.91
CA PHE A 286 -7.02 12.46 -7.27
C PHE A 286 -7.85 13.41 -8.13
N LEU A 287 -8.95 13.97 -7.61
CA LEU A 287 -9.78 14.91 -8.36
C LEU A 287 -8.99 16.18 -8.78
N ALA A 288 -8.11 16.66 -7.89
CA ALA A 288 -7.22 17.77 -8.19
C ALA A 288 -6.27 17.42 -9.34
N LEU A 289 -5.63 16.24 -9.28
CA LEU A 289 -4.76 15.75 -10.34
C LEU A 289 -5.53 15.50 -11.65
N ALA A 290 -6.71 14.93 -11.60
CA ALA A 290 -7.56 14.62 -12.75
C ALA A 290 -7.86 15.88 -13.58
N CYS A 291 -8.04 17.02 -12.94
CA CYS A 291 -8.21 18.31 -13.61
C CYS A 291 -6.94 18.77 -14.33
N ILE A 292 -5.76 18.52 -13.76
CA ILE A 292 -4.47 18.83 -14.38
C ILE A 292 -4.18 17.87 -15.54
N TRP A 293 -4.52 16.58 -15.40
CA TRP A 293 -4.46 15.57 -16.46
C TRP A 293 -5.35 15.92 -17.65
N ALA A 294 -6.60 16.32 -17.39
CA ALA A 294 -7.51 16.80 -18.44
C ALA A 294 -6.95 18.05 -19.16
N ALA A 295 -6.33 18.95 -18.41
CA ALA A 295 -5.67 20.11 -18.96
C ALA A 295 -4.45 19.73 -19.84
N ALA A 296 -3.62 18.78 -19.39
CA ALA A 296 -2.52 18.22 -20.16
C ALA A 296 -2.98 17.62 -21.50
N GLY A 297 -4.01 16.77 -21.46
CA GLY A 297 -4.64 16.20 -22.66
C GLY A 297 -5.16 17.27 -23.61
N SER A 298 -5.78 18.34 -23.12
CA SER A 298 -6.31 19.41 -23.98
C SER A 298 -5.26 20.16 -24.80
N MET A 299 -4.00 20.14 -24.35
CA MET A 299 -2.87 20.78 -25.05
C MET A 299 -2.28 19.90 -26.15
N ALA A 300 -2.49 18.58 -26.09
CA ALA A 300 -2.04 17.66 -27.12
C ALA A 300 -2.93 17.79 -28.36
N SER A 301 -2.31 17.81 -29.54
CA SER A 301 -3.03 17.82 -30.83
C SER A 301 -3.36 16.42 -31.33
N ARG A 302 -2.59 15.42 -30.89
CA ARG A 302 -2.76 14.02 -31.27
C ARG A 302 -2.45 13.08 -30.11
N ILE A 303 -2.92 11.83 -30.19
CA ILE A 303 -2.75 10.83 -29.13
C ILE A 303 -1.26 10.57 -28.88
N GLU A 304 -0.43 10.62 -29.92
CA GLU A 304 1.02 10.45 -29.83
C GLU A 304 1.71 11.57 -29.02
N ASP A 305 1.04 12.72 -28.87
CA ASP A 305 1.55 13.89 -28.13
C ASP A 305 1.12 13.89 -26.65
N VAL A 306 0.20 12.99 -26.26
CA VAL A 306 -0.35 12.93 -24.88
C VAL A 306 0.77 12.66 -23.88
N GLN A 307 1.68 11.74 -24.20
CA GLN A 307 2.80 11.42 -23.31
C GLN A 307 3.70 12.63 -23.09
N ALA A 308 4.01 13.39 -24.15
CA ALA A 308 4.88 14.56 -24.07
C ALA A 308 4.26 15.70 -23.27
N THR A 309 2.94 15.93 -23.42
CA THR A 309 2.22 16.97 -22.68
C THR A 309 2.00 16.60 -21.21
N SER A 310 1.92 15.31 -20.92
CA SER A 310 1.72 14.75 -19.58
C SER A 310 3.00 14.55 -18.77
N MET A 311 4.17 14.45 -19.43
CA MET A 311 5.44 14.14 -18.76
C MET A 311 5.77 15.01 -17.53
N PRO A 312 5.57 16.35 -17.54
CA PRO A 312 5.83 17.17 -16.35
C PRO A 312 4.97 16.77 -15.16
N LEU A 313 3.72 16.39 -15.40
CA LEU A 313 2.79 15.94 -14.36
C LEU A 313 3.19 14.57 -13.83
N THR A 314 3.61 13.66 -14.71
CA THR A 314 4.18 12.37 -14.30
C THR A 314 5.41 12.55 -13.41
N LEU A 315 6.32 13.47 -13.75
CA LEU A 315 7.51 13.73 -12.92
C LEU A 315 7.14 14.26 -11.53
N ILE A 316 6.16 15.17 -11.45
CA ILE A 316 5.65 15.64 -10.15
C ILE A 316 5.04 14.48 -9.35
N LEU A 317 4.24 13.64 -10.00
CA LEU A 317 3.61 12.48 -9.36
C LEU A 317 4.63 11.46 -8.86
N VAL A 318 5.70 11.20 -9.63
CA VAL A 318 6.83 10.37 -9.18
C VAL A 318 7.53 11.02 -7.99
N GLY A 319 7.75 12.34 -8.01
CA GLY A 319 8.32 13.07 -6.88
C GLY A 319 7.47 12.94 -5.62
N VAL A 320 6.15 13.08 -5.75
CA VAL A 320 5.20 12.88 -4.64
C VAL A 320 5.27 11.44 -4.10
N PHE A 321 5.37 10.44 -4.98
CA PHE A 321 5.51 9.04 -4.57
C PHE A 321 6.82 8.78 -3.82
N VAL A 322 7.96 9.21 -4.39
CA VAL A 322 9.29 9.01 -3.79
C VAL A 322 9.40 9.76 -2.47
N LEU A 323 8.99 11.03 -2.41
CA LEU A 323 9.00 11.79 -1.16
C LEU A 323 8.00 11.21 -0.15
N GLY A 324 6.83 10.77 -0.60
CA GLY A 324 5.79 10.20 0.25
C GLY A 324 6.22 8.95 1.03
N ILE A 325 7.16 8.16 0.50
CA ILE A 325 7.66 6.94 1.18
C ILE A 325 9.02 7.13 1.86
N ASN A 326 9.76 8.20 1.55
CA ASN A 326 11.12 8.43 2.07
C ASN A 326 11.23 9.59 3.06
N LEU A 327 10.21 10.44 3.20
CA LEU A 327 10.24 11.51 4.20
C LEU A 327 10.02 10.97 5.60
N ASP A 328 10.86 11.44 6.54
CA ASP A 328 10.83 11.09 7.96
C ASP A 328 10.80 12.35 8.85
N GLY A 329 10.52 12.13 10.15
CA GLY A 329 10.55 13.17 11.19
C GLY A 329 9.76 14.43 10.85
N GLN A 330 10.38 15.60 11.08
CA GLN A 330 9.73 16.91 10.86
C GLN A 330 9.36 17.17 9.38
N ALA A 331 10.12 16.60 8.45
CA ALA A 331 9.83 16.76 7.02
C ALA A 331 8.58 15.95 6.63
N GLN A 332 8.39 14.77 7.21
CA GLN A 332 7.16 13.97 7.07
C GLN A 332 5.94 14.71 7.65
N VAL A 333 6.08 15.30 8.84
CA VAL A 333 5.02 16.12 9.47
C VAL A 333 4.63 17.27 8.55
N THR A 334 5.59 18.07 8.08
CA THR A 334 5.30 19.21 7.20
C THR A 334 4.70 18.75 5.87
N GLY A 335 5.27 17.70 5.28
CA GLY A 335 4.82 17.13 4.02
C GLY A 335 3.39 16.61 4.07
N SER A 336 2.95 16.09 5.22
CA SER A 336 1.60 15.57 5.41
C SER A 336 0.50 16.64 5.31
N PHE A 337 0.83 17.93 5.40
CA PHE A 337 -0.09 19.04 5.12
C PHE A 337 -0.03 19.56 3.69
N VAL A 338 0.95 19.13 2.89
CA VAL A 338 1.10 19.54 1.49
C VAL A 338 0.07 18.80 0.64
N PRO A 339 -0.82 19.48 -0.10
CA PRO A 339 -1.83 18.82 -0.93
C PRO A 339 -1.24 17.78 -1.88
N VAL A 340 -1.99 16.72 -2.17
CA VAL A 340 -1.58 15.54 -2.98
C VAL A 340 -0.55 14.66 -2.27
N MET A 341 0.47 15.23 -1.64
CA MET A 341 1.41 14.47 -0.82
C MET A 341 0.78 14.01 0.51
N SER A 342 -0.15 14.81 1.04
CA SER A 342 -1.02 14.47 2.17
C SER A 342 -1.76 13.15 1.97
N THR A 343 -2.11 12.78 0.73
CA THR A 343 -2.79 11.52 0.42
C THR A 343 -1.97 10.27 0.77
N ILE A 344 -0.65 10.40 0.81
CA ILE A 344 0.26 9.30 1.19
C ILE A 344 0.67 9.45 2.66
N LEU A 345 1.16 10.64 3.03
CA LEU A 345 1.81 10.87 4.31
C LEU A 345 0.85 10.91 5.51
N MET A 346 -0.37 11.46 5.37
CA MET A 346 -1.31 11.54 6.51
C MET A 346 -1.76 10.17 7.00
N PRO A 347 -2.24 9.24 6.13
CA PRO A 347 -2.59 7.89 6.55
C PRO A 347 -1.43 7.12 7.19
N MET A 348 -0.20 7.32 6.71
CA MET A 348 1.00 6.73 7.33
C MET A 348 1.21 7.23 8.76
N ARG A 349 1.10 8.55 8.97
CA ARG A 349 1.23 9.14 10.31
C ARG A 349 0.09 8.74 11.25
N ILE A 350 -1.14 8.61 10.73
CA ILE A 350 -2.30 8.10 11.50
C ILE A 350 -2.02 6.66 11.96
N LEU A 351 -1.54 5.81 11.06
CA LEU A 351 -1.23 4.42 11.37
C LEU A 351 -0.07 4.28 12.37
N ALA A 352 0.88 5.20 12.32
CA ALA A 352 1.97 5.31 13.30
C ALA A 352 1.53 5.89 14.66
N GLY A 353 0.28 6.31 14.81
CA GLY A 353 -0.22 6.94 16.04
C GLY A 353 0.36 8.34 16.31
N GLU A 354 0.97 8.97 15.30
CA GLU A 354 1.70 10.24 15.44
C GLU A 354 0.84 11.49 15.21
N THR A 355 -0.47 11.32 15.00
CA THR A 355 -1.37 12.42 14.64
C THR A 355 -2.40 12.69 15.71
N THR A 356 -2.67 13.98 15.93
CA THR A 356 -3.89 14.40 16.62
C THR A 356 -5.06 14.46 15.64
N TRP A 357 -6.30 14.24 16.09
CA TRP A 357 -7.52 14.23 15.27
C TRP A 357 -7.73 15.48 14.38
N TRP A 358 -7.19 16.65 14.76
CA TRP A 358 -7.32 17.88 13.97
C TRP A 358 -6.33 17.92 12.80
N GLU A 359 -5.21 17.21 12.86
CA GLU A 359 -4.18 17.25 11.82
C GLU A 359 -4.70 16.69 10.48
N PRO A 360 -5.33 15.49 10.43
CA PRO A 360 -5.95 14.99 9.21
C PRO A 360 -7.06 15.92 8.69
N ALA A 361 -7.83 16.53 9.58
CA ALA A 361 -8.91 17.45 9.19
C ALA A 361 -8.35 18.72 8.51
N VAL A 362 -7.29 19.32 9.06
CA VAL A 362 -6.64 20.50 8.46
C VAL A 362 -5.96 20.14 7.15
N ALA A 363 -5.22 19.03 7.08
CA ALA A 363 -4.61 18.56 5.85
C ALA A 363 -5.65 18.27 4.75
N LEU A 364 -6.81 17.72 5.13
CA LEU A 364 -7.91 17.48 4.20
C LEU A 364 -8.52 18.80 3.70
N LEU A 365 -8.70 19.80 4.57
CA LEU A 365 -9.16 21.13 4.18
C LEU A 365 -8.20 21.82 3.19
N LEU A 366 -6.89 21.71 3.43
CA LEU A 366 -5.87 22.21 2.50
C LEU A 366 -5.94 21.49 1.15
N THR A 367 -6.15 20.17 1.16
CA THR A 367 -6.32 19.36 -0.04
C THR A 367 -7.59 19.75 -0.80
N LEU A 368 -8.69 20.02 -0.09
CA LEU A 368 -9.95 20.48 -0.67
C LEU A 368 -9.81 21.88 -1.29
N ALA A 369 -9.13 22.80 -0.62
CA ALA A 369 -8.85 24.13 -1.14
C ALA A 369 -7.98 24.04 -2.41
N PHE A 370 -6.95 23.21 -2.40
CA PHE A 370 -6.14 22.93 -3.58
C PHE A 370 -6.95 22.30 -4.72
N CYS A 371 -7.83 21.35 -4.41
CA CYS A 371 -8.76 20.76 -5.36
C CYS A 371 -9.64 21.83 -6.02
N ALA A 372 -10.23 22.74 -5.23
CA ALA A 372 -11.02 23.85 -5.77
C ALA A 372 -10.19 24.75 -6.69
N VAL A 373 -8.96 25.10 -6.31
CA VAL A 373 -8.05 25.91 -7.15
C VAL A 373 -7.74 25.20 -8.47
N THR A 374 -7.41 23.91 -8.44
CA THR A 374 -7.08 23.14 -9.65
C THR A 374 -8.29 22.95 -10.57
N ILE A 375 -9.50 22.76 -10.03
CA ILE A 375 -10.74 22.72 -10.82
C ILE A 375 -10.95 24.06 -11.55
N LEU A 376 -10.80 25.18 -10.83
CA LEU A 376 -10.96 26.52 -11.41
C LEU A 376 -9.90 26.81 -12.48
N ALA A 377 -8.64 26.43 -12.22
CA ALA A 377 -7.53 26.59 -13.16
C ALA A 377 -7.70 25.69 -14.40
N GLY A 378 -8.03 24.41 -14.21
CA GLY A 378 -8.26 23.44 -15.28
C GLY A 378 -9.41 23.85 -16.19
N ALA A 379 -10.52 24.32 -15.62
CA ALA A 379 -11.66 24.84 -16.40
C ALA A 379 -11.29 26.06 -17.25
N ARG A 380 -10.37 26.91 -16.78
CA ARG A 380 -9.84 28.05 -17.56
C ARG A 380 -8.92 27.57 -18.67
N LEU A 381 -7.99 26.65 -18.38
CA LEU A 381 -7.03 26.14 -19.36
C LEU A 381 -7.73 25.40 -20.51
N TYR A 382 -8.71 24.56 -20.17
CA TYR A 382 -9.47 23.79 -21.15
C TYR A 382 -10.26 24.68 -22.12
N ARG A 383 -10.91 25.74 -21.60
CA ARG A 383 -11.65 26.70 -22.45
C ARG A 383 -10.73 27.36 -23.49
N ARG A 384 -9.49 27.66 -23.10
CA ARG A 384 -8.49 28.28 -23.98
C ARG A 384 -7.93 27.29 -25.00
N ALA A 385 -7.65 26.06 -24.57
CA ALA A 385 -7.10 25.00 -25.42
C ALA A 385 -8.09 24.50 -26.48
N LEU A 386 -9.41 24.61 -26.23
CA LEU A 386 -10.45 24.34 -27.23
C LEU A 386 -10.53 25.41 -28.33
N LEU A 387 -10.24 26.67 -28.01
CA LEU A 387 -10.29 27.78 -28.98
C LEU A 387 -9.03 27.87 -29.86
N HIS A 388 -7.96 27.16 -29.49
CA HIS A 388 -6.76 26.99 -30.30
C HIS A 388 -6.78 25.63 -31.00
N THR A 389 -7.15 25.65 -32.28
CA THR A 389 -7.24 24.45 -33.14
C THR A 389 -5.96 24.17 -33.94
N THR A 390 -4.96 25.06 -33.89
CA THR A 390 -3.72 24.94 -34.67
C THR A 390 -2.45 25.01 -33.81
N GLY A 391 -1.67 23.92 -33.80
CA GLY A 391 -0.34 23.84 -33.19
C GLY A 391 -0.29 23.45 -31.69
N ARG A 392 0.87 22.94 -31.25
CA ARG A 392 1.15 22.57 -29.84
C ARG A 392 1.31 23.83 -28.97
N LEU A 393 0.59 23.89 -27.85
CA LEU A 393 0.68 25.00 -26.88
C LEU A 393 1.61 24.61 -25.72
N SER A 394 2.69 25.37 -25.52
CA SER A 394 3.60 25.20 -24.37
C SER A 394 2.93 25.70 -23.08
N TRP A 395 3.19 25.04 -21.93
CA TRP A 395 2.75 25.47 -20.59
C TRP A 395 2.96 26.97 -20.32
N ARG A 396 4.11 27.52 -20.74
CA ARG A 396 4.41 28.96 -20.59
C ARG A 396 3.50 29.83 -21.46
N LYS A 397 3.23 29.44 -22.71
CA LYS A 397 2.35 30.18 -23.63
C LYS A 397 0.87 30.11 -23.22
N ALA A 398 0.44 28.98 -22.64
CA ALA A 398 -0.91 28.84 -22.09
C ALA A 398 -1.17 29.81 -20.92
N TRP A 399 -0.09 30.20 -20.22
CA TRP A 399 -0.10 31.15 -19.12
C TRP A 399 0.19 32.59 -19.53
N SER A 400 1.05 32.82 -20.54
CA SER A 400 1.61 34.14 -20.89
C SER A 400 0.95 34.86 -22.08
N ALA A 401 -0.01 34.27 -22.79
CA ALA A 401 -0.77 34.97 -23.84
C ALA A 401 -1.84 35.91 -23.25
N GLY A 402 -1.44 36.70 -22.25
CA GLY A 402 -2.20 37.80 -21.66
C GLY A 402 -1.56 39.12 -22.09
N GLY A 403 -2.09 39.66 -23.18
CA GLY A 403 -1.84 40.99 -23.74
C GLY A 403 -2.96 41.26 -24.72
#